data_AF-A0A8R7TEH4-F1
#
_entry.id   AF-A0A8R7TEH4-F1
#
_cell.length_a   1.000
_cell.length_b   1.000
_cell.length_c   1.000
_cell.angle_alpha   90.00
_cell.angle_beta   90.00
_cell.angle_gamma   90.00
#
_symmetry.space_group_name_H-M   'P 1'
#
loop_
_entity.id
_entity.type
_entity.pdbx_description
1 polymer ?
#
loop_
_entity_poly.entity_id
_entity_poly.type
_entity_poly.pdbx_seq_one_letter_code
_entity_poly.pdbx_strand_id
1 'polypeptide(L)'
;MFRVHVPGDEVSETIRRIFLWNIESSCFVANLFVTLEAAYVERPLPDLMAKWVFAVGALSDDVRNCDEHGGKPAMAPVKVTAWLDGFDDGSVVYVCFGSQQALSPAQAACVAGALALSVAFVWAVRSGTVVPEGFEAAA
;
A
#
# COMPACT_ATOMS: atom_id res chain seq x y z
N MET A 1 -0.88 10.39 -4.87
CA MET A 1 -2.25 10.23 -5.41
C MET A 1 -2.66 11.55 -6.04
N PHE A 2 -2.83 11.59 -7.37
CA PHE A 2 -3.10 12.81 -8.13
C PHE A 2 -4.52 13.30 -7.80
N ARG A 3 -4.61 14.36 -6.99
CA ARG A 3 -5.90 14.95 -6.58
C ARG A 3 -6.40 16.02 -7.54
N VAL A 4 -5.54 16.49 -8.45
CA VAL A 4 -5.84 17.57 -9.38
C VAL A 4 -5.33 17.17 -10.75
N HIS A 5 -6.19 17.28 -11.76
CA HIS A 5 -5.79 17.14 -13.16
C HIS A 5 -4.87 18.29 -13.55
N VAL A 6 -3.75 17.96 -14.17
CA VAL A 6 -2.74 18.92 -14.66
C VAL A 6 -2.77 18.85 -16.19
N PRO A 7 -3.39 19.84 -16.87
CA PRO A 7 -3.49 19.84 -18.31
C PRO A 7 -2.12 19.76 -18.98
N GLY A 8 -1.98 18.84 -19.95
CA GLY A 8 -0.74 18.64 -20.71
C GLY A 8 0.31 17.76 -20.03
N ASP A 9 0.11 17.36 -18.76
CA ASP A 9 0.92 16.32 -18.13
C ASP A 9 0.45 14.92 -18.59
N GLU A 10 1.36 14.11 -19.12
CA GLU A 10 1.03 12.83 -19.74
C GLU A 10 0.38 11.84 -18.76
N VAL A 11 0.90 11.77 -17.52
CA VAL A 11 0.38 10.89 -16.48
C VAL A 11 -1.00 11.36 -16.06
N SER A 12 -1.19 12.66 -15.85
CA SER A 12 -2.46 13.25 -15.47
C SER A 12 -3.54 13.05 -16.54
N GLU A 13 -3.22 13.24 -17.83
CA GLU A 13 -4.16 12.98 -18.93
C GLU A 13 -4.49 11.49 -19.04
N THR A 14 -3.52 10.61 -18.81
CA THR A 14 -3.75 9.16 -18.81
C THR A 14 -4.70 8.74 -17.70
N ILE A 15 -4.50 9.24 -16.48
CA ILE A 15 -5.39 8.99 -15.33
C ILE A 15 -6.79 9.51 -15.63
N ARG A 16 -6.91 10.73 -16.16
CA ARG A 16 -8.19 11.32 -16.55
C ARG A 16 -8.92 10.44 -17.57
N ARG A 17 -8.23 9.96 -18.59
CA ARG A 17 -8.81 9.11 -19.63
C ARG A 17 -9.27 7.76 -19.07
N ILE A 18 -8.46 7.13 -18.21
CA ILE A 18 -8.84 5.90 -17.51
C ILE A 18 -10.12 6.12 -16.70
N PHE A 19 -10.21 7.23 -15.96
CA PHE A 19 -11.40 7.54 -15.17
C PHE A 19 -12.65 7.72 -16.05
N LEU A 20 -12.54 8.45 -17.17
CA LEU A 20 -13.65 8.63 -18.12
C LEU A 20 -14.11 7.30 -18.73
N TRP A 21 -13.20 6.41 -19.10
CA TRP A 21 -13.56 5.07 -19.60
C TRP A 21 -14.24 4.20 -18.54
N ASN A 22 -13.83 4.30 -17.27
CA ASN A 22 -14.52 3.63 -16.17
C ASN A 22 -15.96 4.17 -16.02
N ILE A 23 -16.16 5.48 -16.19
CA ILE A 23 -17.50 6.07 -16.20
C ILE A 23 -18.36 5.54 -17.35
N GLU A 24 -17.79 5.12 -18.48
CA GLU A 24 -18.55 4.52 -19.58
C GLU A 24 -18.93 3.05 -19.33
N SER A 25 -18.25 2.37 -18.41
CA SER A 25 -18.47 0.95 -18.08
C SER A 25 -19.84 0.69 -17.44
N SER A 26 -20.42 -0.50 -17.61
CA SER A 26 -21.78 -0.78 -17.08
C SER A 26 -21.87 -0.77 -15.55
N CYS A 27 -20.76 -1.05 -14.85
CA CYS A 27 -20.65 -1.07 -13.41
C CYS A 27 -19.18 -0.90 -12.96
N PHE A 28 -18.98 -0.74 -11.66
CA PHE A 28 -17.66 -0.76 -11.04
C PHE A 28 -17.46 -2.07 -10.29
N VAL A 29 -16.24 -2.60 -10.31
CA VAL A 29 -15.85 -3.76 -9.51
C VAL A 29 -14.72 -3.31 -8.58
N ALA A 30 -14.87 -3.55 -7.29
CA ALA A 30 -13.92 -3.08 -6.28
C ALA A 30 -13.49 -4.23 -5.37
N ASN A 31 -12.18 -4.31 -5.11
CA ASN A 31 -11.62 -5.20 -4.09
C ASN A 31 -11.88 -4.61 -2.69
N LEU A 32 -13.10 -4.80 -2.22
CA LEU A 32 -13.57 -4.46 -0.87
C LEU A 32 -14.70 -5.43 -0.50
N PHE A 33 -15.16 -5.39 0.74
CA PHE A 33 -16.33 -6.15 1.19
C PHE A 33 -17.35 -5.23 1.86
N VAL A 34 -18.63 -5.60 1.78
CA VAL A 34 -19.76 -4.75 2.16
C VAL A 34 -19.66 -4.25 3.60
N THR A 35 -19.29 -5.11 4.55
CA THR A 35 -19.17 -4.72 5.97
C THR A 35 -18.22 -3.54 6.20
N LEU A 36 -17.22 -3.33 5.34
CA LEU A 36 -16.27 -2.24 5.45
C LEU A 36 -16.81 -0.92 4.85
N GLU A 37 -17.51 -0.99 3.71
CA GLU A 37 -17.85 0.17 2.87
C GLU A 37 -19.33 0.17 2.43
N ALA A 38 -20.24 -0.33 3.27
CA ALA A 38 -21.66 -0.56 2.95
C ALA A 38 -22.35 0.65 2.28
N ALA A 39 -22.05 1.86 2.79
CA ALA A 39 -22.59 3.13 2.28
C ALA A 39 -22.31 3.38 0.78
N TYR A 40 -21.30 2.70 0.21
CA TYR A 40 -20.85 2.85 -1.16
C TYR A 40 -21.22 1.68 -2.08
N VAL A 41 -21.67 0.55 -1.55
CA VAL A 41 -21.96 -0.66 -2.35
C VAL A 41 -23.40 -1.16 -2.27
N GLU A 42 -24.15 -0.74 -1.26
CA GLU A 42 -25.56 -1.15 -1.10
C GLU A 42 -26.53 -0.31 -1.95
N ARG A 43 -26.02 0.69 -2.66
CA ARG A 43 -26.80 1.58 -3.52
C ARG A 43 -26.01 2.03 -4.74
N PRO A 44 -26.68 2.40 -5.82
CA PRO A 44 -26.03 3.10 -6.91
C PRO A 44 -25.48 4.45 -6.44
N LEU A 45 -24.25 4.77 -6.85
CA LEU A 45 -23.57 5.98 -6.41
C LEU A 45 -23.88 7.17 -7.34
N PRO A 46 -24.50 8.27 -6.86
CA PRO A 46 -24.82 9.42 -7.70
C PRO A 46 -23.59 10.00 -8.39
N ASP A 47 -22.47 10.07 -7.67
CA ASP A 47 -21.20 10.61 -8.17
C ASP A 47 -20.53 9.69 -9.22
N LEU A 48 -20.98 8.44 -9.32
CA LEU A 48 -20.54 7.46 -10.33
C LEU A 48 -21.65 7.17 -11.35
N MET A 49 -22.38 8.21 -11.76
CA MET A 49 -23.46 8.13 -12.75
C MET A 49 -24.58 7.15 -12.36
N ALA A 50 -24.89 7.08 -11.06
CA ALA A 50 -25.88 6.15 -10.50
C ALA A 50 -25.62 4.68 -10.89
N LYS A 51 -24.35 4.28 -10.93
CA LYS A 51 -23.94 2.89 -11.21
C LYS A 51 -23.71 2.09 -9.95
N TRP A 52 -23.89 0.78 -10.08
CA TRP A 52 -23.57 -0.18 -9.02
C TRP A 52 -22.07 -0.41 -8.90
N VAL A 53 -21.63 -0.61 -7.65
CA VAL A 53 -20.29 -1.05 -7.30
C VAL A 53 -20.39 -2.47 -6.74
N PHE A 54 -19.73 -3.43 -7.39
CA PHE A 54 -19.67 -4.81 -6.94
C PHE A 54 -18.44 -5.03 -6.06
N ALA A 55 -18.70 -5.33 -4.80
CA ALA A 55 -17.70 -5.76 -3.84
C ALA A 55 -17.28 -7.21 -4.11
N VAL A 56 -16.01 -7.44 -4.46
CA VAL A 56 -15.46 -8.79 -4.74
C VAL A 56 -14.32 -9.19 -3.82
N GLY A 57 -14.07 -8.39 -2.78
CA GLY A 57 -12.97 -8.58 -1.84
C GLY A 57 -13.33 -9.37 -0.58
N ALA A 58 -12.36 -9.64 0.29
CA ALA A 58 -10.94 -9.30 0.12
C ALA A 58 -10.26 -10.31 -0.81
N LEU A 59 -9.74 -9.82 -1.96
CA LEU A 59 -8.87 -10.61 -2.81
C LEU A 59 -7.50 -10.67 -2.15
N SER A 60 -7.07 -11.87 -1.76
CA SER A 60 -5.69 -12.14 -1.37
C SER A 60 -4.85 -12.46 -2.60
N ASP A 61 -3.57 -12.11 -2.57
CA ASP A 61 -2.63 -12.62 -3.55
C ASP A 61 -2.55 -14.15 -3.44
N ASP A 62 -2.41 -14.84 -4.58
CA ASP A 62 -1.98 -16.24 -4.54
C ASP A 62 -0.54 -16.26 -4.01
N VAL A 63 -0.34 -16.88 -2.84
CA VAL A 63 0.95 -16.99 -2.13
C VAL A 63 2.07 -17.54 -3.03
N ARG A 64 1.72 -18.15 -4.17
CA ARG A 64 2.66 -18.66 -5.17
C ARG A 64 3.32 -17.59 -6.04
N ASN A 65 2.74 -16.38 -6.15
CA ASN A 65 3.20 -15.32 -7.05
C ASN A 65 3.64 -14.03 -6.31
N CYS A 66 3.85 -14.09 -4.99
CA CYS A 66 4.34 -12.95 -4.21
C CYS A 66 5.75 -12.50 -4.60
N ASP A 67 6.53 -13.36 -5.27
CA ASP A 67 7.91 -13.06 -5.69
C ASP A 67 8.00 -12.07 -6.86
N GLU A 68 6.90 -11.81 -7.56
CA GLU A 68 6.86 -10.87 -8.69
C GLU A 68 6.57 -9.42 -8.27
N HIS A 69 5.97 -9.23 -7.09
CA HIS A 69 5.52 -7.92 -6.60
C HIS A 69 6.43 -7.37 -5.51
N GLY A 70 7.15 -6.29 -5.83
CA GLY A 70 8.14 -5.68 -4.94
C GLY A 70 9.53 -6.24 -5.20
N GLY A 71 10.53 -5.36 -5.33
CA GLY A 71 11.89 -5.76 -5.69
C GLY A 71 12.52 -6.77 -4.72
N LYS A 72 13.73 -7.24 -5.05
CA LYS A 72 14.45 -8.24 -4.25
C LYS A 72 14.53 -7.80 -2.77
N PRO A 73 14.00 -8.61 -1.83
CA PRO A 73 14.01 -8.22 -0.43
C PRO A 73 15.44 -8.23 0.12
N ALA A 74 15.74 -7.30 1.02
CA ALA A 74 17.04 -7.23 1.68
C ALA A 74 17.32 -8.46 2.56
N MET A 75 16.25 -9.10 3.06
CA MET A 75 16.31 -10.28 3.91
C MET A 75 15.30 -11.32 3.43
N ALA A 76 15.68 -12.60 3.46
CA ALA A 76 14.79 -13.70 3.08
C ALA A 76 13.54 -13.74 4.00
N PRO A 77 12.32 -13.96 3.46
CA PRO A 77 11.09 -14.01 4.26
C PRO A 77 11.17 -14.99 5.45
N VAL A 78 11.87 -16.11 5.27
CA VAL A 78 12.08 -17.12 6.33
C VAL A 78 12.85 -16.54 7.53
N LYS A 79 13.85 -15.67 7.30
CA LYS A 79 14.59 -15.03 8.40
C LYS A 79 13.71 -14.04 9.17
N VAL A 80 12.86 -13.27 8.47
CA VAL A 80 11.91 -12.34 9.11
C VAL A 80 10.95 -13.13 9.99
N THR A 81 10.41 -14.22 9.45
CA THR A 81 9.46 -15.09 10.16
C THR A 81 10.09 -15.69 11.41
N ALA A 82 11.29 -16.27 11.30
CA ALA A 82 12.00 -16.83 12.45
C ALA A 82 12.36 -15.78 13.52
N TRP A 83 12.58 -14.52 13.13
CA TRP A 83 12.78 -13.42 14.09
C TRP A 83 11.47 -13.04 14.79
N LEU A 84 10.34 -13.02 14.07
CA LEU A 84 9.01 -12.76 14.63
C LEU A 84 8.59 -13.82 15.64
N ASP A 85 8.95 -15.09 15.43
CA ASP A 85 8.66 -16.21 16.34
C ASP A 85 9.24 -16.01 17.76
N GLY A 86 10.17 -15.06 17.95
CA GLY A 86 10.75 -14.72 19.24
C GLY A 86 9.96 -13.71 20.09
N PHE A 87 8.82 -13.22 19.59
CA PHE A 87 8.03 -12.15 20.23
C PHE A 87 6.60 -12.62 20.54
N ASP A 88 5.99 -12.02 21.57
CA ASP A 88 4.59 -12.28 21.90
C ASP A 88 3.64 -11.72 20.83
N ASP A 89 2.46 -12.32 20.70
CA ASP A 89 1.43 -11.86 19.76
C ASP A 89 1.09 -10.38 19.98
N GLY A 90 1.07 -9.61 18.90
CA GLY A 90 0.73 -8.18 18.92
C GLY A 90 1.81 -7.27 19.52
N SER A 91 3.02 -7.78 19.81
CA SER A 91 4.11 -7.00 20.40
C SER A 91 5.08 -6.37 19.38
N VAL A 92 4.92 -6.68 18.08
CA VAL A 92 5.78 -6.17 16.99
C VAL A 92 4.99 -5.25 16.06
N VAL A 93 5.59 -4.11 15.70
CA VAL A 93 5.00 -3.14 14.76
C VAL A 93 5.53 -3.33 13.34
N TYR A 94 4.65 -3.43 12.35
CA TYR A 94 5.01 -3.39 10.93
C TYR A 94 4.82 -1.98 10.35
N VAL A 95 5.85 -1.46 9.70
CA VAL A 95 5.85 -0.13 9.05
C VAL A 95 6.18 -0.26 7.57
N CYS A 96 5.29 0.23 6.71
CA CYS A 96 5.47 0.23 5.25
C CYS A 96 4.71 1.41 4.62
N PHE A 97 5.32 2.03 3.60
CA PHE A 97 4.73 3.15 2.84
C PHE A 97 4.35 2.75 1.41
N GLY A 98 4.19 1.45 1.16
CA GLY A 98 3.84 0.89 -0.14
C GLY A 98 4.99 0.90 -1.15
N SER A 99 4.74 0.31 -2.31
CA SER A 99 5.75 0.10 -3.36
C SER A 99 6.11 1.35 -4.15
N GLN A 100 5.33 2.44 -4.04
CA GLN A 100 5.52 3.66 -4.83
C GLN A 100 6.27 4.78 -4.10
N GLN A 101 6.15 4.88 -2.77
CA GLN A 101 6.69 6.03 -2.04
C GLN A 101 8.10 5.73 -1.51
N ALA A 102 9.08 6.51 -1.96
CA ALA A 102 10.38 6.64 -1.27
C ALA A 102 10.31 7.85 -0.32
N LEU A 103 10.76 7.69 0.92
CA LEU A 103 10.74 8.78 1.88
C LEU A 103 11.92 9.72 1.63
N SER A 104 11.69 11.02 1.84
CA SER A 104 12.80 11.97 1.90
C SER A 104 13.69 11.69 3.11
N PRO A 105 14.96 12.13 3.12
CA PRO A 105 15.85 11.92 4.26
C PRO A 105 15.29 12.45 5.58
N ALA A 106 14.63 13.62 5.55
CA ALA A 106 13.98 14.19 6.74
C ALA A 106 12.82 13.33 7.23
N GLN A 107 11.99 12.82 6.32
CA GLN A 107 10.89 11.91 6.68
C GLN A 107 11.41 10.59 7.26
N ALA A 108 12.43 10.00 6.63
CA ALA A 108 13.06 8.77 7.12
C ALA A 108 13.70 8.96 8.50
N ALA A 109 14.35 10.10 8.74
CA ALA A 109 14.90 10.45 10.06
C ALA A 109 13.82 10.58 11.13
N CYS A 110 12.67 11.19 10.81
CA CYS A 110 11.54 11.27 11.74
C CYS A 110 10.98 9.88 12.07
N VAL A 111 10.81 9.00 11.07
CA VAL A 111 10.34 7.63 11.27
C VAL A 111 11.34 6.85 12.14
N ALA A 112 12.64 6.91 11.83
CA ALA A 112 13.68 6.26 12.61
C ALA A 112 13.72 6.75 14.07
N GLY A 113 13.62 8.07 14.29
CA GLY A 113 13.56 8.65 15.63
C GLY A 113 12.35 8.15 16.45
N ALA A 114 11.19 7.97 15.81
CA ALA A 114 10.03 7.38 16.46
C ALA A 114 10.22 5.88 16.75
N LEU A 115 10.80 5.13 15.81
CA LEU A 115 11.07 3.70 15.95
C LEU A 115 12.08 3.39 17.05
N ALA A 116 13.10 4.26 17.23
CA ALA A 116 14.08 4.14 18.31
C ALA A 116 13.45 4.16 19.72
N LEU A 117 12.27 4.77 19.85
CA LEU A 117 11.52 4.88 21.10
C LEU A 117 10.37 3.86 21.20
N SER A 118 10.23 2.98 20.21
CA SER A 118 9.11 2.06 20.07
C SER A 118 9.43 0.65 20.59
N VAL A 119 8.46 -0.25 20.48
CA VAL A 119 8.65 -1.69 20.69
C VAL A 119 9.44 -2.31 19.52
N ALA A 120 9.59 -3.64 19.51
CA ALA A 120 10.18 -4.33 18.37
C ALA A 120 9.41 -4.01 17.08
N PHE A 121 10.13 -3.85 15.96
CA PHE A 121 9.52 -3.43 14.71
C PHE A 121 10.14 -4.11 13.48
N VAL A 122 9.35 -4.16 12.40
CA VAL A 122 9.78 -4.46 11.04
C VAL A 122 9.48 -3.25 10.17
N TRP A 123 10.52 -2.60 9.65
CA TRP A 123 10.37 -1.47 8.73
C TRP A 123 10.72 -1.88 7.30
N ALA A 124 9.70 -2.00 6.45
CA ALA A 124 9.86 -2.27 5.02
C ALA A 124 10.20 -0.98 4.26
N VAL A 125 11.49 -0.76 4.03
CA VAL A 125 12.00 0.45 3.36
C VAL A 125 12.09 0.25 1.85
N ARG A 126 11.53 1.20 1.08
CA ARG A 126 11.64 1.21 -0.38
C ARG A 126 13.03 1.62 -0.85
N SER A 127 13.52 0.98 -1.91
CA SER A 127 14.72 1.42 -2.64
C SER A 127 14.66 2.91 -3.00
N GLY A 128 15.73 3.64 -2.66
CA GLY A 128 15.82 5.10 -2.84
C GLY A 128 15.51 5.92 -1.58
N THR A 129 15.00 5.30 -0.50
CA THR A 129 14.95 5.94 0.81
C THR A 129 16.33 5.81 1.48
N VAL A 130 16.93 6.93 1.87
CA VAL A 130 18.17 6.94 2.66
C VAL A 130 17.80 6.75 4.12
N VAL A 131 18.17 5.60 4.67
CA VAL A 131 17.92 5.23 6.06
C VAL A 131 19.02 5.81 6.95
N PRO A 132 18.70 6.37 8.13
CA PRO A 132 19.70 6.82 9.09
C PRO A 132 20.62 5.69 9.56
N GLU A 133 21.83 6.06 10.00
CA GLU A 133 22.80 5.11 10.56
C GLU A 133 22.23 4.36 11.77
N GLY A 134 22.51 3.06 11.88
CA GLY A 134 22.01 2.18 12.93
C GLY A 134 20.64 1.55 12.65
N PHE A 135 20.03 1.86 11.51
CA PHE A 135 18.78 1.25 11.01
C PHE A 135 19.01 0.43 9.74
N GLU A 136 20.25 0.03 9.46
CA GLU A 136 20.58 -0.89 8.38
C GLU A 136 19.88 -2.23 8.59
N ALA A 137 19.55 -2.92 7.50
CA ALA A 137 19.01 -4.26 7.58
C ALA A 137 20.02 -5.17 8.31
N ALA A 138 19.56 -5.87 9.37
CA ALA A 138 20.36 -6.88 10.03
C ALA A 138 20.74 -7.96 9.01
N ALA A 139 22.05 -8.28 8.93
CA ALA A 139 22.60 -9.25 7.99
C ALA A 139 22.24 -10.72 8.34
#